data_AF-A0A044RCN8-F1
#
_entry.id   AF-A0A044RCN8-F1
#
_cell.length_a   1.000
_cell.length_b   1.000
_cell.length_c   1.000
_cell.angle_alpha   90.00
_cell.angle_beta   90.00
_cell.angle_gamma   90.00
#
_symmetry.space_group_name_H-M   'P 1'
#
loop_
_entity.id
_entity.type
_entity.pdbx_description
1 polymer ?
#
loop_
_entity_poly.entity_id
_entity_poly.type
_entity_poly.pdbx_seq_one_letter_code
_entity_poly.pdbx_strand_id
1 'polypeptide(L)'
;MNLSDVHSSSIKRLIMPRICYQDEQQQHEIKPFVPIIVSFRIPTMMVDTLVGEEDQRALLIAYETETDLTLPRRFQSPIFTINGTASNIRRALRIIEKIINEDCCDPCSSAYAFIADPNMDQSGTDYILCNGTIDEAKYKPKEKKCFNN
;
A
#
# COMPACT_ATOMS: atom_id res chain seq x y z
N MET A 1 -18.96 -19.51 46.44
CA MET A 1 -18.19 -19.21 45.19
C MET A 1 -18.50 -17.77 44.82
N ASN A 2 -17.52 -16.88 44.89
CA ASN A 2 -17.70 -15.46 44.62
C ASN A 2 -17.86 -15.22 43.11
N LEU A 3 -19.00 -14.69 42.69
CA LEU A 3 -19.24 -14.30 41.28
C LEU A 3 -18.17 -13.32 40.76
N SER A 4 -17.58 -12.52 41.64
CA SER A 4 -16.52 -11.56 41.35
C SER A 4 -15.21 -12.23 40.89
N ASP A 5 -14.86 -13.40 41.43
CA ASP A 5 -13.62 -14.10 41.06
C ASP A 5 -13.74 -14.81 39.71
N VAL A 6 -14.94 -15.31 39.39
CA VAL A 6 -15.22 -15.96 38.10
C VAL A 6 -15.17 -14.94 36.95
N HIS A 7 -15.74 -13.74 37.17
CA HIS A 7 -15.68 -12.63 36.22
C HIS A 7 -14.24 -12.11 36.01
N SER A 8 -13.46 -11.96 37.08
CA SER A 8 -12.07 -11.50 36.99
C SER A 8 -11.18 -12.48 36.23
N SER A 9 -11.39 -13.80 36.41
CA SER A 9 -10.65 -14.82 35.66
C SER A 9 -10.99 -14.85 34.16
N SER A 10 -12.26 -14.59 33.82
CA SER A 10 -12.74 -14.60 32.45
C SER A 10 -12.24 -13.38 31.68
N ILE A 11 -12.22 -12.21 32.32
CA ILE A 11 -11.68 -10.98 31.76
C ILE A 11 -10.16 -11.09 31.57
N LYS A 12 -9.41 -11.62 32.54
CA LYS A 12 -7.96 -11.84 32.40
C LYS A 12 -7.63 -12.80 31.24
N ARG A 13 -8.42 -13.86 31.05
CA ARG A 13 -8.26 -14.80 29.91
C ARG A 13 -8.50 -14.17 28.55
N LEU A 14 -9.35 -13.14 28.46
CA LEU A 14 -9.63 -12.44 27.20
C LEU A 14 -8.65 -11.30 26.92
N ILE A 15 -8.17 -10.64 27.97
CA ILE A 15 -7.29 -9.47 27.84
C ILE A 15 -5.81 -9.89 27.68
N MET A 16 -5.33 -10.91 28.40
CA MET A 16 -3.91 -11.30 28.33
C MET A 16 -3.44 -11.68 26.91
N PRO A 17 -4.16 -12.52 26.14
CA PRO A 17 -3.76 -12.83 24.78
C PRO A 17 -3.72 -11.60 23.88
N ARG A 18 -4.59 -10.61 24.16
CA ARG A 18 -4.69 -9.36 23.39
C ARG A 18 -3.55 -8.41 23.71
N ILE A 19 -3.13 -8.32 24.97
CA ILE A 19 -1.93 -7.57 25.39
C ILE A 19 -0.66 -8.25 24.87
N CYS A 20 -0.52 -9.56 25.03
CA CYS A 20 0.64 -10.30 24.50
C CYS A 20 0.73 -10.17 22.98
N TYR A 21 -0.39 -10.20 22.26
CA TYR A 21 -0.40 -9.96 20.81
C TYR A 21 0.03 -8.53 20.46
N GLN A 22 -0.34 -7.53 21.26
CA GLN A 22 0.10 -6.14 21.04
C GLN A 22 1.60 -5.95 21.36
N ASP A 23 2.11 -6.59 22.42
CA ASP A 23 3.53 -6.56 22.80
C ASP A 23 4.41 -7.34 21.80
N GLU A 24 3.93 -8.49 21.28
CA GLU A 24 4.63 -9.27 20.24
C GLU A 24 4.68 -8.51 18.91
N GLN A 25 3.64 -7.73 18.57
CA GLN A 25 3.66 -6.84 17.41
C GLN A 25 4.65 -5.69 17.58
N GLN A 26 4.79 -5.12 18.78
CA GLN A 26 5.80 -4.09 19.08
C GLN A 26 7.23 -4.64 19.04
N GLN A 27 7.48 -5.88 19.47
CA GLN A 27 8.83 -6.45 19.50
C GLN A 27 9.35 -6.90 18.13
N HIS A 28 8.48 -7.14 17.15
CA HIS A 28 8.89 -7.49 15.78
C HIS A 28 9.21 -6.31 14.87
N GLU A 29 9.09 -5.06 15.37
CA GLU A 29 9.25 -3.84 14.59
C GLU A 29 10.47 -2.98 14.96
N ILE A 30 11.55 -3.61 15.45
CA ILE A 30 12.89 -2.98 15.43
C ILE A 30 13.45 -3.05 13.99
N LYS A 31 12.76 -2.40 13.06
CA LYS A 31 13.24 -2.07 11.73
C LYS A 31 13.54 -0.57 11.70
N PRO A 32 14.56 -0.14 10.95
CA PRO A 32 15.10 1.21 11.08
C PRO A 32 13.99 2.25 10.95
N PHE A 33 13.89 3.13 11.97
CA PHE A 33 13.06 4.35 12.00
C PHE A 33 13.46 5.39 10.93
N VAL A 34 14.20 4.96 9.92
CA VAL A 34 14.67 5.83 8.84
C VAL A 34 13.52 5.95 7.84
N PRO A 35 13.00 7.15 7.60
CA PRO A 35 12.00 7.35 6.56
C PRO A 35 12.63 6.98 5.21
N ILE A 36 11.87 6.22 4.42
CA ILE A 36 12.18 5.90 3.03
C ILE A 36 11.12 6.52 2.15
N ILE A 37 11.47 6.72 0.88
CA ILE A 37 10.57 7.25 -0.13
C ILE A 37 10.35 6.14 -1.15
N VAL A 38 9.09 5.85 -1.47
CA VAL A 38 8.72 4.94 -2.55
C VAL A 38 7.81 5.63 -3.54
N SER A 39 7.98 5.34 -4.82
CA SER A 39 7.11 5.77 -5.90
C SER A 39 6.25 4.60 -6.37
N PHE A 40 4.98 4.84 -6.60
CA PHE A 40 4.08 3.81 -7.12
C PHE A 40 3.19 4.35 -8.22
N ARG A 41 2.78 3.45 -9.12
CA ARG A 41 1.90 3.78 -10.24
C ARG A 41 0.60 3.01 -10.15
N ILE A 42 -0.49 3.70 -10.44
CA ILE A 42 -1.82 3.09 -10.61
C ILE A 42 -2.36 3.34 -12.03
N PRO A 43 -3.32 2.54 -12.51
CA PRO A 43 -4.03 2.83 -13.75
C PRO A 43 -4.63 4.24 -13.73
N THR A 44 -4.49 5.01 -14.81
CA THR A 44 -4.94 6.42 -14.87
C THR A 44 -6.42 6.59 -14.51
N MET A 45 -7.27 5.63 -14.90
CA MET A 45 -8.71 5.61 -14.60
C MET A 45 -9.05 5.49 -13.10
N MET A 46 -8.07 5.16 -12.26
CA MET A 46 -8.24 4.97 -10.81
C MET A 46 -7.68 6.13 -9.99
N VAL A 47 -7.05 7.12 -10.65
CA VAL A 47 -6.44 8.27 -9.97
C VAL A 47 -7.48 9.06 -9.21
N ASP A 48 -8.59 9.42 -9.85
CA ASP A 48 -9.65 10.20 -9.20
C ASP A 48 -10.29 9.43 -8.05
N THR A 49 -10.47 8.10 -8.19
CA THR A 49 -10.94 7.23 -7.11
C THR A 49 -9.98 7.25 -5.92
N LEU A 50 -8.66 7.16 -6.15
CA LEU A 50 -7.70 7.17 -5.06
C LEU A 50 -7.60 8.54 -4.38
N VAL A 51 -7.53 9.61 -5.18
CA VAL A 51 -7.35 10.99 -4.70
C VAL A 51 -8.59 11.47 -3.92
N GLY A 52 -9.78 11.12 -4.42
CA GLY A 52 -11.05 11.58 -3.87
C GLY A 52 -11.36 13.03 -4.25
N GLU A 53 -12.54 13.50 -3.83
CA GLU A 53 -12.95 14.89 -4.00
C GLU A 53 -12.02 15.80 -3.20
N GLU A 54 -11.51 16.86 -3.83
CA GLU A 54 -10.56 17.83 -3.23
C GLU A 54 -9.36 17.16 -2.50
N ASP A 55 -8.87 16.05 -3.04
CA ASP A 55 -7.73 15.29 -2.50
C ASP A 55 -7.97 14.69 -1.09
N GLN A 56 -9.20 14.73 -0.58
CA GLN A 56 -9.52 14.35 0.81
C GLN A 56 -9.18 12.91 1.13
N ARG A 57 -9.38 11.99 0.18
CA ARG A 57 -9.13 10.57 0.41
C ARG A 57 -7.64 10.29 0.48
N ALA A 58 -6.86 10.89 -0.41
CA ALA A 58 -5.41 10.85 -0.35
C ALA A 58 -4.87 11.40 0.99
N LEU A 59 -5.42 12.53 1.45
CA LEU A 59 -5.04 13.13 2.74
C LEU A 59 -5.42 12.24 3.93
N LEU A 60 -6.57 11.56 3.88
CA LEU A 60 -6.98 10.61 4.92
C LEU A 60 -6.04 9.41 4.98
N ILE A 61 -5.66 8.84 3.83
CA ILE A 61 -4.70 7.73 3.77
C ILE A 61 -3.37 8.14 4.40
N ALA A 62 -2.85 9.31 4.02
CA ALA A 62 -1.62 9.87 4.57
C ALA A 62 -1.69 10.01 6.09
N TYR A 63 -2.79 10.58 6.60
CA TYR A 63 -3.05 10.75 8.03
C TYR A 63 -3.14 9.41 8.78
N GLU A 64 -3.96 8.46 8.31
CA GLU A 64 -4.16 7.15 8.96
C GLU A 64 -2.89 6.30 8.97
N THR A 65 -2.02 6.51 8.00
CA THR A 65 -0.80 5.72 7.84
C THR A 65 0.43 6.40 8.42
N GLU A 66 0.32 7.64 8.90
CA GLU A 66 1.46 8.44 9.33
C GLU A 66 2.54 8.47 8.23
N THR A 67 2.11 8.81 7.02
CA THR A 67 2.95 8.98 5.83
C THR A 67 2.69 10.32 5.16
N ASP A 68 3.62 10.78 4.33
CA ASP A 68 3.36 11.90 3.41
C ASP A 68 3.09 11.32 2.01
N LEU A 69 1.90 11.59 1.47
CA LEU A 69 1.49 11.17 0.13
C LEU A 69 1.56 12.35 -0.84
N THR A 70 2.47 12.28 -1.82
CA THR A 70 2.58 13.25 -2.90
C THR A 70 1.78 12.78 -4.11
N LEU A 71 0.84 13.61 -4.56
CA LEU A 71 -0.07 13.30 -5.65
C LEU A 71 0.53 13.65 -7.02
N PRO A 72 0.19 12.88 -8.07
CA PRO A 72 0.59 13.24 -9.43
C PRO A 72 -0.03 14.59 -9.80
N ARG A 73 0.69 15.37 -10.62
CA ARG A 73 0.08 16.55 -11.23
C ARG A 73 -1.04 16.12 -12.17
N ARG A 74 -2.13 16.89 -12.20
CA ARG A 74 -3.25 16.66 -13.12
C ARG A 74 -2.73 16.53 -14.56
N PHE A 75 -3.23 15.54 -15.29
CA PHE A 75 -2.85 15.24 -16.68
C PHE A 75 -1.40 14.77 -16.92
N GLN A 76 -0.68 14.39 -15.85
CA GLN A 76 0.65 13.79 -15.97
C GLN A 76 0.62 12.26 -15.74
N SER A 77 1.80 11.65 -15.73
CA SER A 77 1.97 10.25 -15.35
C SER A 77 1.34 10.00 -13.97
N PRO A 78 0.54 8.93 -13.80
CA PRO A 78 -0.15 8.61 -12.55
C PRO A 78 0.81 7.98 -11.53
N ILE A 79 1.90 8.69 -11.23
CA ILE A 79 2.95 8.29 -10.29
C ILE A 79 2.74 9.08 -9.02
N PHE A 80 2.60 8.35 -7.93
CA PHE A 80 2.47 8.86 -6.57
C PHE A 80 3.76 8.58 -5.82
N THR A 81 4.03 9.36 -4.78
CA THR A 81 5.19 9.14 -3.90
C THR A 81 4.73 9.08 -2.45
N ILE A 82 5.15 8.06 -1.71
CA ILE A 82 4.91 7.91 -0.28
C ILE A 82 6.23 8.04 0.47
N ASN A 83 6.29 8.94 1.44
CA ASN A 83 7.38 9.07 2.38
C ASN A 83 6.93 8.56 3.76
N GLY A 84 7.76 7.75 4.41
CA GLY A 84 7.46 7.22 5.74
C GLY A 84 8.33 6.03 6.12
N THR A 85 8.00 5.37 7.23
CA THR A 85 8.67 4.12 7.59
C THR A 85 8.22 2.98 6.68
N ALA A 86 9.04 1.94 6.55
CA ALA A 86 8.69 0.77 5.73
C ALA A 86 7.40 0.05 6.21
N SER A 87 7.04 0.15 7.49
CA SER A 87 5.77 -0.38 8.00
C SER A 87 4.58 0.50 7.61
N ASN A 88 4.71 1.81 7.79
CA ASN A 88 3.68 2.80 7.44
C ASN A 88 3.40 2.81 5.94
N ILE A 89 4.43 2.76 5.09
CA ILE A 89 4.30 2.66 3.64
C ILE A 89 3.56 1.38 3.24
N ARG A 90 3.90 0.23 3.84
CA ARG A 90 3.17 -1.04 3.58
C ARG A 90 1.71 -0.93 4.00
N ARG A 91 1.41 -0.27 5.13
CA ARG A 91 0.05 0.00 5.59
C ARG A 91 -0.70 0.88 4.57
N ALA A 92 -0.06 1.94 4.07
CA ALA A 92 -0.63 2.82 3.06
C ALA A 92 -0.95 2.08 1.76
N LEU A 93 -0.01 1.31 1.21
CA LEU A 93 -0.23 0.50 0.01
C LEU A 93 -1.40 -0.49 0.19
N ARG A 94 -1.54 -1.11 1.37
CA ARG A 94 -2.67 -2.01 1.68
C ARG A 94 -4.03 -1.29 1.72
N ILE A 95 -4.08 -0.10 2.30
CA ILE A 95 -5.31 0.71 2.30
C ILE A 95 -5.67 1.12 0.87
N ILE A 96 -4.69 1.49 0.06
CA ILE A 96 -4.89 1.83 -1.36
C ILE A 96 -5.43 0.63 -2.14
N GLU A 97 -4.83 -0.56 -1.98
CA GLU A 97 -5.35 -1.81 -2.59
C GLU A 97 -6.80 -2.04 -2.20
N LYS A 98 -7.13 -1.88 -0.92
CA LYS A 98 -8.48 -2.08 -0.41
C LYS A 98 -9.47 -1.12 -1.08
N ILE A 99 -9.18 0.18 -1.08
CA ILE A 99 -10.02 1.21 -1.69
C ILE A 99 -10.27 0.91 -3.17
N ILE A 100 -9.21 0.59 -3.92
CA ILE A 100 -9.35 0.29 -5.35
C ILE A 100 -10.17 -0.98 -5.59
N ASN A 101 -9.97 -2.02 -4.78
CA ASN A 101 -10.76 -3.24 -4.93
C ASN A 101 -12.22 -3.08 -4.49
N GLU A 102 -12.52 -2.17 -3.56
CA GLU A 102 -13.90 -1.88 -3.14
C GLU A 102 -14.63 -1.00 -4.15
N ASP A 103 -13.94 0.00 -4.73
CA ASP A 103 -14.59 1.02 -5.55
C ASP A 103 -14.50 0.76 -7.07
N CYS A 104 -13.49 0.02 -7.54
CA CYS A 104 -13.23 -0.15 -8.97
C CYS A 104 -13.44 -1.58 -9.50
N CYS A 105 -13.54 -2.59 -8.62
CA CYS A 105 -13.60 -3.98 -9.06
C CYS A 105 -15.01 -4.52 -9.07
N ASP A 106 -15.38 -5.11 -10.22
CA ASP A 106 -16.49 -6.06 -10.25
C ASP A 106 -16.11 -7.30 -9.43
N PRO A 107 -17.06 -7.93 -8.71
CA PRO A 107 -16.83 -9.17 -7.96
C PRO A 107 -16.26 -10.33 -8.80
N CYS A 108 -16.42 -10.26 -10.13
CA CYS A 108 -15.94 -11.25 -11.08
C CYS A 108 -14.53 -10.96 -11.62
N SER A 109 -13.95 -9.80 -11.32
CA SER A 109 -12.62 -9.42 -11.75
C SER A 109 -11.55 -9.88 -10.76
N SER A 110 -10.34 -10.16 -11.27
CA SER A 110 -9.19 -10.37 -10.39
C SER A 110 -8.89 -9.11 -9.58
N ALA A 111 -8.65 -9.28 -8.28
CA ALA A 111 -8.29 -8.19 -7.40
C ALA A 111 -6.99 -7.50 -7.86
N TYR A 112 -6.94 -6.19 -7.72
CA TYR A 112 -5.71 -5.42 -7.88
C TYR A 112 -4.79 -5.64 -6.69
N ALA A 113 -3.50 -5.77 -6.97
CA ALA A 113 -2.46 -5.83 -5.96
C ALA A 113 -1.25 -5.03 -6.41
N PHE A 114 -0.51 -4.49 -5.44
CA PHE A 114 0.80 -3.92 -5.70
C PHE A 114 1.82 -5.03 -5.88
N ILE A 115 2.63 -4.86 -6.92
CA ILE A 115 3.79 -5.68 -7.25
C ILE A 115 5.00 -4.76 -7.34
N ALA A 116 6.20 -5.31 -7.12
CA ALA A 116 7.42 -4.59 -7.47
C ALA A 116 7.43 -4.30 -8.97
N ASP A 117 7.83 -3.10 -9.37
CA ASP A 117 7.96 -2.76 -10.78
C ASP A 117 9.14 -3.54 -11.39
N PRO A 118 8.91 -4.44 -12.37
CA PRO A 118 10.00 -5.16 -13.03
C PRO A 118 10.96 -4.24 -13.81
N ASN A 119 10.57 -3.00 -14.06
CA ASN A 119 11.31 -1.98 -14.79
C ASN A 119 11.72 -0.80 -13.91
N MET A 120 11.87 -0.98 -12.60
CA MET A 120 12.21 0.09 -11.65
C MET A 120 13.31 1.04 -12.18
N ASP A 121 14.38 0.50 -12.79
CA ASP A 121 15.49 1.26 -13.37
C ASP A 121 15.10 2.20 -14.52
N GLN A 122 14.03 1.88 -15.26
CA GLN A 122 13.56 2.64 -16.42
C GLN A 122 12.34 3.51 -16.12
N SER A 123 11.44 3.04 -15.25
CA SER A 123 10.20 3.71 -14.92
C SER A 123 10.35 4.74 -13.80
N GLY A 124 11.39 4.60 -12.96
CA GLY A 124 11.54 5.37 -11.73
C GLY A 124 10.43 5.10 -10.70
N THR A 125 9.75 3.96 -10.83
CA THR A 125 8.63 3.55 -9.97
C THR A 125 9.02 2.26 -9.23
N ASP A 126 8.80 2.20 -7.92
CA ASP A 126 9.08 1.03 -7.10
C ASP A 126 7.97 -0.02 -7.19
N TYR A 127 6.71 0.43 -7.27
CA TYR A 127 5.53 -0.45 -7.29
C TYR A 127 4.53 -0.11 -8.39
N ILE A 128 3.87 -1.13 -8.94
CA ILE A 128 2.74 -0.96 -9.87
C ILE A 128 1.52 -1.65 -9.29
N LEU A 129 0.36 -0.99 -9.35
CA LEU A 129 -0.93 -1.60 -9.06
C LEU A 129 -1.47 -2.28 -10.32
N CYS A 130 -1.66 -3.60 -10.28
CA CYS A 130 -2.18 -4.36 -11.42
C CYS A 130 -3.22 -5.41 -11.00
N ASN A 131 -4.16 -5.67 -11.91
CA ASN A 131 -5.09 -6.79 -11.88
C ASN A 131 -4.49 -7.90 -12.75
N GLY A 132 -4.34 -9.11 -12.19
CA GLY A 132 -3.93 -10.31 -12.94
C GLY A 132 -2.42 -10.53 -13.10
N THR A 133 -2.05 -11.55 -13.88
CA THR A 133 -0.65 -11.92 -14.13
C THR A 133 0.03 -10.86 -15.00
N ILE A 134 1.21 -10.43 -14.58
CA ILE A 134 2.05 -9.50 -15.34
C ILE A 134 2.53 -10.20 -16.61
N ASP A 135 2.19 -9.64 -17.78
CA ASP A 135 2.89 -10.01 -19.01
C ASP A 135 4.25 -9.31 -19.03
N GLU A 136 5.26 -9.98 -18.49
CA GLU A 136 6.65 -9.48 -18.46
C GLU A 136 7.15 -9.05 -19.85
N ALA A 137 6.62 -9.63 -20.94
CA ALA A 137 7.04 -9.28 -22.31
C ALA A 137 6.66 -7.85 -22.70
N LYS A 138 5.58 -7.28 -22.13
CA LYS A 138 5.22 -5.85 -22.33
C LYS A 138 6.25 -4.90 -21.71
N TYR A 139 6.98 -5.39 -20.71
CA TYR A 139 7.87 -4.60 -19.88
C TYR A 139 9.33 -4.78 -20.27
N LYS A 140 9.71 -5.85 -20.99
CA LYS A 140 11.06 -5.95 -21.53
C LYS A 140 11.40 -4.69 -22.33
N PRO A 141 12.54 -4.02 -22.05
CA PRO A 141 12.99 -2.91 -22.87
C PRO A 141 13.02 -3.40 -24.32
N LYS A 142 12.31 -2.71 -25.21
CA LYS A 142 12.47 -2.93 -26.65
C LYS A 142 13.96 -2.72 -26.90
N GLU A 143 14.68 -3.80 -27.21
CA GLU A 143 16.08 -3.72 -27.60
C GLU A 143 16.17 -2.59 -28.61
N LYS A 144 16.86 -1.50 -28.23
CA LYS A 144 17.17 -0.45 -29.17
C LYS A 144 17.94 -1.15 -30.27
N LYS A 145 17.30 -1.36 -31.41
CA LYS A 145 18.00 -1.73 -32.63
C LYS A 145 19.06 -0.65 -32.81
N CYS A 146 20.31 -0.98 -32.49
CA CYS A 146 21.44 -0.21 -32.95
C CYS A 146 21.36 -0.25 -34.48
N PHE A 147 20.86 0.83 -35.07
CA PHE A 147 21.17 1.14 -36.45
C PHE A 147 22.66 1.42 -36.47
N ASN A 148 23.45 0.40 -36.78
CA ASN A 148 24.78 0.63 -37.29
C ASN A 148 24.61 1.11 -38.73
N ASN A 149 25.18 2.29 -39.00
CA ASN A 149 25.39 2.84 -40.36
C ASN A 149 26.08 1.82 -41.27
#